data_AF-A0A8J3AMI2-F1
#
_entry.id   AF-A0A8J3AMI2-F1
#
_cell.length_a   1.000
_cell.length_b   1.000
_cell.length_c   1.000
_cell.angle_alpha   90.00
_cell.angle_beta   90.00
_cell.angle_gamma   90.00
#
_symmetry.space_group_name_H-M   'P 1'
#
loop_
_entity.id
_entity.type
_entity.pdbx_description
1 polymer ?
#
loop_
_entity_poly.entity_id
_entity_poly.type
_entity_poly.pdbx_seq_one_letter_code
_entity_poly.pdbx_strand_id
1 'polypeptide(L)'
;MNSNMLNEAFQSVSADSNYYLYAMRDLLKYLEYDPQCTKSELCDWLYLINEETWRNNYQTLIQPAVHFGLIERQVNAEDTRYSVSPLGELVLRVLKQYC
;
A
#
# COMPACT_ATOMS: atom_id res chain seq x y z
N MET A 1 14.89 -29.58 3.74
CA MET A 1 13.62 -28.83 3.93
C MET A 1 13.11 -28.45 2.55
N ASN A 2 11.86 -28.80 2.27
CA ASN A 2 11.33 -29.12 0.93
C ASN A 2 11.08 -27.92 0.03
N SER A 3 11.44 -28.04 -1.25
CA SER A 3 10.95 -27.17 -2.34
C SER A 3 9.42 -27.13 -2.48
N ASN A 4 8.70 -28.09 -1.85
CA ASN A 4 7.23 -28.09 -1.78
C ASN A 4 6.65 -27.02 -0.83
N MET A 5 7.32 -26.65 0.27
CA MET A 5 6.80 -25.61 1.18
C MET A 5 6.75 -24.24 0.50
N LEU A 6 7.71 -23.97 -0.38
CA LEU A 6 7.82 -22.73 -1.14
C LEU A 6 6.75 -22.69 -2.25
N ASN A 7 6.51 -23.82 -2.91
CA ASN A 7 5.48 -23.93 -3.96
C ASN A 7 4.05 -23.89 -3.40
N GLU A 8 3.81 -24.50 -2.24
CA GLU A 8 2.52 -24.43 -1.52
C GLU A 8 2.23 -23.00 -1.03
N ALA A 9 3.25 -22.26 -0.58
CA ALA A 9 3.12 -20.85 -0.24
C ALA A 9 2.69 -20.00 -1.45
N PHE A 10 3.29 -20.21 -2.62
CA PHE A 10 2.92 -19.50 -3.86
C PHE A 10 1.53 -19.89 -4.40
N GLN A 11 1.09 -21.14 -4.23
CA GLN A 11 -0.23 -21.60 -4.66
C GLN A 11 -1.37 -21.15 -3.72
N SER A 12 -1.06 -20.77 -2.48
CA SER A 12 -2.04 -20.20 -1.53
C SER A 12 -2.37 -18.72 -1.75
N VAL A 13 -1.74 -18.07 -2.73
CA VAL A 13 -1.98 -16.67 -3.08
C VAL A 13 -3.29 -16.60 -3.88
N SER A 14 -4.40 -16.29 -3.20
CA SER A 14 -5.72 -16.12 -3.83
C SER A 14 -5.76 -14.90 -4.75
N ALA A 15 -6.80 -14.78 -5.59
CA ALA A 15 -7.03 -13.59 -6.41
C ALA A 15 -7.09 -12.29 -5.57
N ASP A 16 -7.55 -12.39 -4.32
CA ASP A 16 -7.53 -11.29 -3.35
C ASP A 16 -6.10 -10.89 -2.95
N SER A 17 -5.18 -11.84 -2.83
CA SER A 17 -3.78 -11.56 -2.51
C SER A 17 -3.04 -10.81 -3.62
N ASN A 18 -3.35 -11.09 -4.90
CA ASN A 18 -2.83 -10.30 -6.03
C ASN A 18 -3.42 -8.89 -6.05
N TYR A 19 -4.71 -8.74 -5.73
CA TYR A 19 -5.35 -7.44 -5.59
C TYR A 19 -4.63 -6.56 -4.56
N TYR A 20 -4.25 -7.10 -3.39
CA TYR A 20 -3.50 -6.33 -2.38
C TYR A 20 -2.11 -5.89 -2.84
N LEU A 21 -1.38 -6.74 -3.58
CA LEU A 21 -0.07 -6.37 -4.10
C LEU A 21 -0.18 -5.22 -5.14
N TYR A 22 -1.17 -5.28 -6.02
CA TYR A 22 -1.42 -4.19 -6.97
C TYR A 22 -1.90 -2.91 -6.28
N ALA A 23 -2.81 -3.01 -5.32
CA ALA A 23 -3.27 -1.87 -4.53
C ALA A 23 -2.14 -1.22 -3.73
N MET A 24 -1.21 -2.01 -3.16
CA MET A 24 -0.03 -1.49 -2.45
C MET A 24 0.94 -0.79 -3.40
N ARG A 25 1.19 -1.36 -4.58
CA ARG A 25 1.98 -0.71 -5.64
C ARG A 25 1.39 0.64 -6.01
N ASP A 26 0.08 0.68 -6.24
CA ASP A 26 -0.61 1.88 -6.71
C ASP A 26 -0.67 2.94 -5.61
N LEU A 27 -0.84 2.54 -4.34
CA LEU A 27 -0.70 3.41 -3.17
C LEU A 27 0.69 4.06 -3.09
N LEU A 28 1.76 3.26 -3.22
CA LEU A 28 3.13 3.78 -3.15
C LEU A 28 3.41 4.75 -4.30
N LYS A 29 2.93 4.45 -5.51
CA LYS A 29 3.05 5.36 -6.67
C LYS A 29 2.28 6.66 -6.48
N TYR A 30 1.07 6.58 -5.91
CA TYR A 30 0.27 7.75 -5.62
C TYR A 30 0.97 8.68 -4.62
N LEU A 31 1.51 8.13 -3.53
CA LEU A 31 2.25 8.91 -2.52
C LEU A 31 3.64 9.36 -2.98
N GLU A 32 4.24 8.70 -3.98
CA GLU A 32 5.46 9.19 -4.64
C GLU A 32 5.16 10.44 -5.49
N TYR A 33 3.98 10.48 -6.13
CA TYR A 33 3.53 11.63 -6.91
C TYR A 33 3.08 12.80 -6.03
N ASP A 34 2.39 12.52 -4.91
CA ASP A 34 1.92 13.52 -3.95
C ASP A 34 2.51 13.30 -2.54
N PRO A 35 3.79 13.71 -2.33
CA PRO A 35 4.42 13.61 -1.03
C PRO A 35 3.81 14.67 -0.10
N GLN A 36 3.13 14.22 0.96
CA GLN A 36 2.30 15.00 1.91
C GLN A 36 0.79 14.94 1.69
N CYS A 37 0.30 13.98 0.90
CA CYS A 37 -1.12 13.66 0.77
C CYS A 37 -1.81 13.60 2.15
N THR A 38 -2.90 14.37 2.29
CA THR A 38 -3.73 14.37 3.50
C THR A 38 -4.53 13.08 3.61
N LYS A 39 -5.07 12.83 4.81
CA LYS A 39 -5.98 11.71 5.04
C LYS A 39 -7.24 11.84 4.18
N SER A 40 -7.75 13.05 3.97
CA SER A 40 -8.95 13.27 3.15
C SER A 40 -8.66 12.89 1.70
N GLU A 41 -7.60 13.44 1.11
CA GLU A 41 -7.18 13.14 -0.26
C GLU A 41 -6.90 11.65 -0.47
N LEU A 42 -6.29 11.00 0.53
CA LEU A 42 -6.05 9.56 0.48
C LEU A 42 -7.35 8.75 0.54
N CYS A 43 -8.34 9.18 1.32
CA CYS A 43 -9.66 8.55 1.34
C CYS A 43 -10.39 8.73 0.00
N ASP A 44 -10.30 9.91 -0.59
CA ASP A 44 -10.90 10.22 -1.89
C ASP A 44 -10.26 9.36 -3.00
N TRP A 45 -8.93 9.20 -2.99
CA TRP A 45 -8.25 8.28 -3.89
C TRP A 45 -8.69 6.82 -3.69
N LEU A 46 -8.79 6.36 -2.44
CA LEU A 46 -9.28 5.01 -2.11
C LEU A 46 -10.73 4.79 -2.57
N TYR A 47 -11.57 5.83 -2.55
CA TYR A 47 -12.93 5.78 -3.06
C TYR A 47 -12.95 5.61 -4.59
N LEU A 48 -12.08 6.33 -5.30
CA LEU A 48 -12.01 6.27 -6.77
C LEU A 48 -11.54 4.92 -7.30
N ILE A 49 -10.67 4.22 -6.56
CA ILE A 49 -10.21 2.89 -6.98
C ILE A 49 -11.23 1.78 -6.68
N ASN A 50 -12.07 1.94 -5.63
CA ASN A 50 -13.11 0.97 -5.28
C ASN A 50 -14.18 1.57 -4.34
N GLU A 51 -15.27 2.06 -4.94
CA GLU A 51 -16.37 2.78 -4.29
C GLU A 51 -17.06 1.99 -3.17
N GLU A 52 -17.18 0.66 -3.31
CA GLU A 52 -17.93 -0.19 -2.36
C GLU A 52 -17.14 -0.57 -1.10
N THR A 53 -15.80 -0.41 -1.11
CA THR A 53 -14.93 -0.99 -0.06
C THR A 53 -13.94 -0.03 0.58
N TRP A 54 -13.94 1.27 0.25
CA TRP A 54 -12.89 2.21 0.69
C TRP A 54 -12.64 2.26 2.20
N ARG A 55 -13.68 2.16 3.05
CA ARG A 55 -13.52 2.10 4.52
C ARG A 55 -12.78 0.82 4.96
N ASN A 56 -13.08 -0.29 4.31
CA ASN A 56 -12.36 -1.55 4.53
C ASN A 56 -10.92 -1.40 4.00
N ASN A 57 -10.72 -0.78 2.84
CA ASN A 57 -9.39 -0.53 2.24
C ASN A 57 -8.50 0.34 3.14
N TYR A 58 -9.06 1.29 3.91
CA TYR A 58 -8.25 2.04 4.87
C TYR A 58 -7.66 1.13 5.97
N GLN A 59 -8.44 0.19 6.50
CA GLN A 59 -7.97 -0.78 7.50
C GLN A 59 -7.12 -1.90 6.89
N THR A 60 -7.41 -2.32 5.67
CA THR A 60 -6.74 -3.47 5.03
C THR A 60 -5.54 -3.08 4.16
N LEU A 61 -5.36 -1.79 3.83
CA LEU A 61 -4.26 -1.30 3.01
C LEU A 61 -3.39 -0.27 3.75
N ILE A 62 -3.99 0.82 4.24
CA ILE A 62 -3.23 1.93 4.83
C ILE A 62 -2.62 1.55 6.17
N GLN A 63 -3.39 0.91 7.06
CA GLN A 63 -2.87 0.48 8.36
C GLN A 63 -1.69 -0.51 8.21
N PRO A 64 -1.78 -1.55 7.38
CA PRO A 64 -0.65 -2.43 7.09
C PRO A 64 0.54 -1.70 6.48
N ALA A 65 0.32 -0.80 5.51
CA ALA A 65 1.40 -0.04 4.90
C ALA A 65 2.19 0.80 5.92
N VAL A 66 1.49 1.41 6.89
CA VAL A 66 2.12 2.12 8.01
C VAL A 66 2.81 1.13 8.95
N HIS A 67 2.16 0.02 9.30
CA HIS A 67 2.69 -0.98 10.23
C HIS A 67 3.99 -1.62 9.73
N PHE A 68 4.06 -1.94 8.43
CA PHE A 68 5.27 -2.47 7.79
C PHE A 68 6.30 -1.39 7.46
N GLY A 69 6.01 -0.12 7.77
CA GLY A 69 6.92 1.00 7.54
C GLY A 69 7.16 1.27 6.06
N LEU A 70 6.21 0.96 5.17
CA LEU A 70 6.28 1.31 3.74
C LEU A 70 5.87 2.77 3.50
N ILE A 71 5.00 3.29 4.35
CA ILE A 71 4.57 4.69 4.34
C ILE A 71 4.69 5.27 5.76
N GLU A 72 4.94 6.56 5.83
CA GLU A 72 4.97 7.31 7.08
C GLU A 72 3.64 8.03 7.29
N ARG A 73 3.23 8.16 8.56
CA ARG A 73 2.03 8.90 8.96
C ARG A 73 2.43 10.00 9.93
N GLN A 74 2.21 11.24 9.52
CA GLN A 74 2.46 12.43 10.32
C GLN A 74 1.12 12.98 10.82
N VAL A 75 0.96 13.12 12.13
CA VAL A 75 -0.27 13.64 12.74
C VAL A 75 0.02 15.02 13.31
N ASN A 76 -0.65 16.02 12.78
CA ASN A 76 -0.62 17.40 13.27
C ASN A 76 -1.98 17.76 13.88
N ALA A 77 -2.07 18.93 14.54
CA ALA A 77 -3.31 19.37 15.19
C ALA A 77 -4.48 19.55 14.21
N GLU A 78 -4.18 19.87 12.95
CA GLU A 78 -5.19 20.19 11.92
C GLU A 78 -5.47 19.02 10.96
N ASP A 79 -4.49 18.14 10.73
CA ASP A 79 -4.64 17.04 9.77
C ASP A 79 -3.64 15.89 9.99
N THR A 80 -3.90 14.75 9.35
CA THR A 80 -2.99 13.62 9.22
C THR A 80 -2.50 13.53 7.78
N ARG A 81 -1.18 13.47 7.59
CA ARG A 81 -0.53 13.37 6.27
C ARG A 81 0.23 12.06 6.12
N TYR A 82 0.35 11.63 4.87
CA TYR A 82 1.02 10.39 4.48
C TYR A 82 2.08 10.67 3.43
N SER A 83 3.18 9.94 3.52
CA SER A 83 4.27 9.97 2.54
C SER A 83 4.89 8.59 2.41
N VAL A 84 5.60 8.34 1.32
CA VAL A 84 6.42 7.14 1.19
C VAL A 84 7.57 7.19 2.20
N SER A 85 7.86 6.08 2.87
CA SER A 85 9.01 5.97 3.76
C SER A 85 10.29 5.64 2.98
N PRO A 86 11.48 5.70 3.59
CA PRO A 86 12.70 5.21 2.95
C PRO A 86 12.61 3.74 2.49
N LEU A 87 11.91 2.88 3.24
CA LEU A 87 11.68 1.49 2.83
C LEU A 87 10.71 1.41 1.66
N GLY A 88 9.64 2.20 1.66
CA GLY A 88 8.70 2.28 0.55
C GLY A 88 9.36 2.76 -0.75
N GLU A 89 10.30 3.71 -0.66
CA GLU A 89 11.07 4.16 -1.82
C GLU A 89 11.97 3.06 -2.39
N LEU A 90 12.58 2.25 -1.53
CA LEU A 90 13.36 1.09 -1.98
C LEU A 90 12.47 0.09 -2.71
N VAL A 91 11.27 -0.19 -2.17
CA VAL A 91 10.28 -1.05 -2.82
C VAL A 91 9.87 -0.48 -4.18
N LEU A 92 9.60 0.83 -4.28
CA LEU A 92 9.29 1.50 -5.55
C LEU A 92 10.44 1.38 -6.57
N ARG A 93 11.69 1.54 -6.13
CA ARG A 93 12.85 1.34 -7.00
C ARG A 93 12.94 -0.08 -7.54
N VAL A 94 12.71 -1.08 -6.70
CA VAL A 94 12.65 -2.48 -7.13
C VAL A 94 11.51 -2.69 -8.12
N LEU A 95 10.31 -2.18 -7.82
CA LEU A 95 9.16 -2.31 -8.71
C LEU A 95 9.42 -1.68 -10.09
N LYS A 96 10.08 -0.51 -10.16
CA LYS A 96 10.47 0.14 -11.42
C LYS A 96 11.54 -0.61 -12.22
N GLN A 97 12.33 -1.45 -11.57
CA GLN A 97 13.40 -2.21 -12.22
C GLN A 97 12.89 -3.52 -12.85
N TYR A 98 11.82 -4.10 -12.30
CA TYR A 98 11.33 -5.44 -12.68
C TYR A 98 9.90 -5.45 -13.23
N CYS A 99 9.23 -4.30 -13.31
CA CYS A 99 7.90 -4.13 -13.93
C CYS A 99 7.95 -3.01 -14.98
#